data_AF-A0A952HAX4-F1
#
_entry.id   AF-A0A952HAX4-F1
#
_cell.length_a   1.000
_cell.length_b   1.000
_cell.length_c   1.000
_cell.angle_alpha   90.00
_cell.angle_beta   90.00
_cell.angle_gamma   90.00
#
_symmetry.space_group_name_H-M   'P 1'
#
loop_
_entity.id
_entity.type
_entity.pdbx_description
1 polymer ?
#
loop_
_entity_poly.entity_id
_entity_poly.type
_entity_poly.pdbx_seq_one_letter_code
_entity_poly.pdbx_strand_id
1 'polypeptide(L)'
;MGKLIYGSGGTSYDMDDRTLSHLKVAIVGKLRRHESFLVNWSVARERGGGRISLWVSREIPLAFVFSGSRPPSLNPAWIECLRGFVDRS
;
A
#
# COMPACT_ATOMS: atom_id res chain seq x y z
N MET A 1 -12.36 -1.36 -6.56
CA MET A 1 -11.45 -2.48 -6.21
C MET A 1 -10.19 -2.31 -7.04
N GLY A 2 -9.12 -1.84 -6.40
CA GLY A 2 -7.83 -1.59 -7.02
C GLY A 2 -6.85 -2.72 -6.72
N LYS A 3 -5.69 -2.66 -7.37
CA LYS A 3 -4.63 -3.66 -7.23
C LYS A 3 -3.30 -3.00 -6.90
N LEU A 4 -2.65 -3.53 -5.88
CA LEU A 4 -1.23 -3.32 -5.64
C LEU A 4 -0.46 -4.41 -6.40
N ILE A 5 0.38 -4.03 -7.35
CA ILE A 5 1.25 -4.96 -8.06
C ILE A 5 2.65 -4.79 -7.51
N TYR A 6 3.26 -5.90 -7.07
CA TYR A 6 4.54 -5.86 -6.38
C TYR A 6 5.51 -6.96 -6.83
N GLY A 7 6.78 -6.58 -6.96
CA GLY A 7 7.87 -7.50 -7.30
C GLY A 7 7.98 -7.78 -8.79
N SER A 8 9.09 -8.39 -9.19
CA SER A 8 9.37 -8.76 -10.58
C SER A 8 8.40 -9.81 -11.14
N GLY A 9 7.84 -10.67 -10.28
CA GLY A 9 6.80 -11.63 -10.65
C GLY A 9 5.42 -11.02 -10.88
N GLY A 10 5.23 -9.73 -10.59
CA GLY A 10 3.95 -9.04 -10.80
C GLY A 10 2.82 -9.51 -9.88
N THR A 11 3.14 -9.97 -8.68
CA THR A 11 2.13 -10.45 -7.72
C THR A 11 1.13 -9.34 -7.40
N SER A 12 -0.16 -9.62 -7.61
CA SER A 12 -1.23 -8.64 -7.41
C SER A 12 -1.99 -8.87 -6.10
N TYR A 13 -2.25 -7.79 -5.37
CA TYR A 13 -3.06 -7.80 -4.15
C TYR A 13 -4.27 -6.89 -4.32
N ASP A 14 -5.47 -7.46 -4.21
CA ASP A 14 -6.71 -6.70 -4.30
C ASP A 14 -6.96 -5.89 -3.02
N MET A 15 -7.30 -4.62 -3.19
CA MET A 15 -7.61 -3.69 -2.11
C MET A 15 -8.76 -2.76 -2.50
N ASP A 16 -9.41 -2.17 -1.52
CA ASP A 16 -10.30 -1.04 -1.80
C ASP A 16 -9.51 0.17 -2.35
N ASP A 17 -10.09 0.92 -3.29
CA ASP A 17 -9.43 2.05 -3.97
C ASP A 17 -9.04 3.13 -2.97
N ARG A 18 -9.86 3.35 -1.93
CA ARG A 18 -9.54 4.30 -0.86
C ARG A 18 -8.31 3.85 -0.10
N THR A 19 -8.25 2.59 0.33
CA THR A 19 -7.08 2.03 1.05
C THR A 19 -5.83 2.10 0.19
N LEU A 20 -5.91 1.67 -1.08
CA LEU A 20 -4.80 1.69 -2.02
C LEU A 20 -4.25 3.11 -2.25
N SER A 21 -5.12 4.13 -2.22
CA SER A 21 -4.73 5.53 -2.39
C SER A 21 -3.96 6.07 -1.20
N HIS A 22 -4.40 5.77 0.03
CA HIS A 22 -3.66 6.16 1.22
C HIS A 22 -2.32 5.42 1.30
N LEU A 23 -2.30 4.13 0.95
CA LEU A 23 -1.09 3.35 0.88
C LEU A 23 -0.09 3.93 -0.14
N LYS A 24 -0.56 4.32 -1.34
CA LYS A 24 0.26 5.00 -2.35
C LYS A 24 0.96 6.24 -1.78
N VAL A 25 0.23 7.10 -1.07
CA VAL A 25 0.81 8.33 -0.48
C VAL A 25 1.87 7.99 0.57
N ALA A 26 1.58 7.05 1.46
CA ALA A 26 2.52 6.63 2.50
C ALA A 26 3.81 6.02 1.90
N ILE A 27 3.65 5.07 0.96
CA ILE A 27 4.79 4.39 0.33
C ILE A 27 5.65 5.38 -0.46
N VAL A 28 5.04 6.21 -1.32
CA VAL A 28 5.78 7.21 -2.10
C VAL A 28 6.49 8.21 -1.17
N GLY A 29 5.86 8.59 -0.06
CA GLY A 29 6.47 9.45 0.95
C GLY A 29 7.76 8.86 1.53
N LYS A 30 7.74 7.58 1.92
CA LYS A 30 8.92 6.90 2.49
C LYS A 30 10.01 6.61 1.46
N LEU A 31 9.63 6.14 0.28
CA LEU A 31 10.60 5.88 -0.80
C LEU A 31 11.32 7.15 -1.27
N ARG A 32 10.67 8.32 -1.21
CA ARG A 32 11.32 9.62 -1.47
C ARG A 32 12.38 9.99 -0.43
N ARG A 33 12.28 9.48 0.80
CA ARG A 33 13.27 9.65 1.87
C ARG A 33 14.31 8.54 1.90
N HIS A 34 14.34 7.67 0.88
CA HIS A 34 15.24 6.51 0.81
C HIS A 34 15.06 5.54 1.99
N GLU A 35 13.87 5.49 2.57
CA GLU A 35 13.51 4.55 3.62
C GLU A 35 12.92 3.29 2.99
N SER A 36 13.57 2.14 3.22
CA SER A 36 12.95 0.83 3.00
C SER A 36 12.21 0.40 4.25
N PHE A 37 11.07 -0.28 4.12
CA PHE A 37 10.19 -0.60 5.25
C PHE A 37 9.28 -1.79 4.96
N LEU A 38 8.64 -2.31 6.02
CA LEU A 38 7.61 -3.35 5.91
C LEU A 38 6.21 -2.74 5.88
N VAL A 39 5.38 -3.22 4.94
CA VAL A 39 3.94 -2.99 4.95
C VAL A 39 3.25 -4.28 5.35
N ASN A 40 2.35 -4.20 6.33
CA ASN A 40 1.67 -5.36 6.90
C ASN A 40 0.16 -5.12 6.90
N TRP A 41 -0.63 -6.08 6.47
CA TRP A 41 -2.08 -6.04 6.64
C TRP A 41 -2.67 -7.44 6.75
N SER A 42 -3.85 -7.51 7.38
CA SER A 42 -4.61 -8.75 7.50
C SER A 42 -5.49 -8.95 6.27
N VAL A 43 -5.62 -10.20 5.84
CA VAL A 43 -6.54 -10.60 4.77
C VAL A 43 -7.84 -11.05 5.44
N ALA A 44 -8.97 -10.54 4.95
CA ALA A 44 -10.28 -10.92 5.46
C ALA A 44 -10.51 -12.44 5.29
N ARG A 45 -11.25 -13.06 6.22
CA ARG A 45 -11.44 -14.52 6.23
C ARG A 45 -12.08 -15.02 4.94
N GLU A 46 -13.03 -14.26 4.40
CA GLU A 46 -13.68 -14.50 3.11
C GLU A 46 -12.73 -14.52 1.91
N ARG A 47 -11.51 -13.98 2.04
CA ARG A 47 -10.47 -13.97 0.99
C ARG A 47 -9.32 -14.94 1.26
N GLY A 48 -9.53 -15.93 2.12
CA GLY A 48 -8.52 -16.93 2.49
C GLY A 48 -7.86 -16.69 3.84
N GLY A 49 -8.12 -15.55 4.49
CA GLY A 49 -7.57 -15.21 5.80
C GLY A 49 -6.06 -15.04 5.82
N GLY A 50 -5.51 -14.76 7.01
CA GLY A 50 -4.06 -14.63 7.22
C GLY A 50 -3.56 -13.19 7.22
N ARG A 51 -2.24 -13.04 7.03
CA ARG A 51 -1.54 -11.76 7.07
C ARG A 51 -0.54 -11.70 5.91
N ILE A 52 -0.48 -10.55 5.26
CA ILE A 52 0.52 -10.25 4.24
C ILE A 52 1.51 -9.25 4.83
N SER A 53 2.79 -9.52 4.63
CA SER A 53 3.89 -8.60 4.93
C SER A 53 4.75 -8.46 3.67
N LEU A 54 4.89 -7.22 3.18
CA LEU A 54 5.74 -6.88 2.04
C LEU A 54 6.90 -6.02 2.50
N TRP A 55 8.12 -6.47 2.21
CA TRP A 55 9.29 -5.58 2.23
C TRP A 55 9.20 -4.66 1.03
N VAL A 56 9.23 -3.34 1.23
CA VAL A 56 9.15 -2.32 0.19
C VAL A 56 10.45 -1.53 0.14
N SER A 57 11.07 -1.49 -1.03
CA SER A 57 12.27 -0.70 -1.30
C SER A 57 12.21 -0.07 -2.70
N ARG A 58 13.15 0.85 -2.98
CA ARG A 58 13.15 1.66 -4.22
C ARG A 58 13.54 0.85 -5.46
N GLU A 59 14.19 -0.29 -5.26
CA GLU A 59 14.75 -1.15 -6.29
C GLU A 59 13.72 -2.17 -6.80
N ILE A 60 12.61 -2.35 -6.08
CA ILE A 60 11.60 -3.35 -6.40
C ILE A 60 10.45 -2.72 -7.18
N PRO A 61 10.06 -3.28 -8.35
CA PRO A 61 8.92 -2.77 -9.11
C PRO A 61 7.63 -2.74 -8.29
N LEU A 62 6.92 -1.62 -8.40
CA LEU A 62 5.70 -1.34 -7.66
C LEU A 62 4.74 -0.54 -8.53
N ALA A 63 3.51 -1.01 -8.67
CA ALA A 63 2.45 -0.28 -9.37
C ALA A 63 1.14 -0.28 -8.57
N PHE A 64 0.38 0.81 -8.74
CA PHE A 64 -0.94 1.02 -8.12
C PHE A 64 -1.97 1.15 -9.25
N VAL A 65 -2.86 0.17 -9.37
CA VAL A 65 -3.91 0.13 -10.40
C VAL A 65 -5.24 0.40 -9.74
N PHE A 66 -5.93 1.47 -10.16
CA PHE A 66 -7.24 1.85 -9.64
C PHE A 66 -8.34 1.49 -10.64
N SER A 67 -9.49 1.04 -10.14
CA SER A 67 -10.62 0.68 -10.98
C SER A 67 -11.47 1.87 -11.42
N GLY A 68 -11.46 2.97 -10.66
CA GLY A 68 -12.17 4.21 -10.99
C GLY A 68 -11.28 5.23 -11.71
N SER A 69 -11.86 5.97 -12.66
CA SER A 69 -11.22 7.07 -13.40
C SER A 69 -11.14 8.40 -12.62
N ARG A 70 -11.79 8.49 -11.45
CA ARG A 70 -11.71 9.67 -10.57
C ARG A 70 -10.68 9.45 -9.47
N PRO A 71 -9.70 10.36 -9.27
CA PRO A 71 -8.83 10.32 -8.10
C PRO A 71 -9.69 10.33 -6.83
N PRO A 72 -9.58 9.34 -5.94
CA PRO A 72 -10.36 9.36 -4.70
C PRO A 72 -9.90 10.51 -3.80
N SER A 73 -10.85 11.13 -3.11
CA SER A 73 -10.54 12.17 -2.11
C SER A 73 -9.73 11.56 -0.97
N LEU A 74 -8.47 11.97 -0.83
CA LEU A 74 -7.58 11.53 0.24
C LEU A 74 -7.98 12.20 1.57
N ASN A 75 -7.97 11.44 2.67
CA ASN A 75 -8.21 11.98 4.01
C ASN A 75 -6.86 12.34 4.68
N PRO A 76 -6.59 13.63 4.99
CA PRO A 76 -5.32 14.05 5.58
C PRO A 76 -5.03 13.40 6.94
N ALA A 77 -6.04 13.20 7.78
CA ALA A 77 -5.87 12.57 9.10
C ALA A 77 -5.44 11.10 8.97
N TRP A 78 -5.91 10.41 7.94
CA TRP A 78 -5.48 9.03 7.66
C TRP A 78 -4.05 8.98 7.13
N ILE A 79 -3.65 9.93 6.28
CA ILE A 79 -2.26 10.03 5.82
C ILE A 79 -1.32 10.16 7.01
N GLU A 80 -1.67 11.00 7.97
CA GLU A 80 -0.84 11.24 9.15
C GLU A 80 -0.78 10.00 10.07
N CYS A 81 -1.92 9.33 10.29
CA CYS A 81 -1.95 8.10 11.07
C CYS A 81 -1.11 6.99 10.42
N LEU A 82 -1.17 6.84 9.10
CA LEU A 82 -0.37 5.85 8.36
C LEU A 82 1.12 6.18 8.36
N ARG A 83 1.53 7.46 8.38
CA ARG A 83 2.93 7.83 8.60
C ARG A 83 3.41 7.34 9.97
N GLY A 84 2.63 7.61 11.00
CA GLY A 84 2.96 7.22 12.38
C GLY A 84 3.01 5.70 12.60
N PHE A 85 2.23 4.91 11.85
CA PHE A 85 2.23 3.44 11.97
C PHE A 85 3.51 2.79 11.41
N VAL A 86 4.17 3.44 10.45
CA VAL A 86 5.35 2.88 9.77
C VAL A 86 6.67 3.38 10.38
N ASP A 87 6.63 4.36 11.30
CA ASP A 87 7.81 4.85 12.04
C ASP A 87 8.03 4.12 13.38
N ARG A 88 7.16 3.18 13.78
CA ARG A 88 7.22 2.47 15.08
C ARG A 88 7.72 1.02 15.00
N SER A 89 8.36 0.61 13.91
CA SER A 89 8.87 -0.75 13.69
C SER A 89 10.33 -0.77 13.30
#